data_AF-A0AA39QA22-F1
#
_entry.id   AF-A0AA39QA22-F1
#
_cell.length_a   1.000
_cell.length_b   1.000
_cell.length_c   1.000
_cell.angle_alpha   90.00
_cell.angle_beta   90.00
_cell.angle_gamma   90.00
#
_symmetry.space_group_name_H-M   'P 1'
#
loop_
_entity.id
_entity.type
_entity.pdbx_description
1 polymer ?
#
loop_
_entity_poly.entity_id
_entity_poly.type
_entity_poly.pdbx_seq_one_letter_code
_entity_poly.pdbx_strand_id
1 'polypeptide(L)'
;RRRTQMNLERTRAATEALTGKQPTDKLIWSGLHHKDLSTSETRQFLWMTMHDAYKIESWCAKCNVTESMKHIFFECEEPGQRQVWKLTEKLWARKESKLPNPSFANLLATSLVQLLGRNGAKLTGDTR
;
A
#
# COMPACT_ATOMS: atom_id res chain seq x y z
N ARG A 1 -12.84 15.81 5.17
CA ARG A 1 -13.11 14.65 4.29
C ARG A 1 -12.94 13.37 5.10
N ARG A 2 -14.04 12.66 5.44
CA ARG A 2 -14.05 11.51 6.37
C ARG A 2 -13.23 10.30 5.89
N ARG A 3 -13.31 9.95 4.60
CA ARG A 3 -12.61 8.79 4.02
C ARG A 3 -11.08 8.91 4.11
N THR A 4 -10.55 10.11 3.82
CA THR A 4 -9.12 10.41 3.95
C THR A 4 -8.62 10.21 5.37
N GLN A 5 -9.37 10.69 6.38
CA GLN A 5 -9.00 10.51 7.80
C GLN A 5 -8.94 9.03 8.19
N MET A 6 -9.95 8.24 7.79
CA MET A 6 -9.97 6.80 8.03
C MET A 6 -8.77 6.08 7.36
N ASN A 7 -8.38 6.49 6.16
CA ASN A 7 -7.21 5.92 5.48
C ASN A 7 -5.90 6.32 6.17
N LEU A 8 -5.78 7.56 6.64
CA LEU A 8 -4.64 8.01 7.45
C LEU A 8 -4.53 7.22 8.76
N GLU A 9 -5.63 7.03 9.49
CA GLU A 9 -5.66 6.21 10.72
C GLU A 9 -5.22 4.77 10.48
N ARG A 10 -5.74 4.13 9.42
CA ARG A 10 -5.31 2.78 9.01
C ARG A 10 -3.81 2.74 8.69
N THR A 11 -3.32 3.74 7.96
CA THR A 11 -1.91 3.85 7.56
C THR A 11 -1.01 4.03 8.80
N ARG A 12 -1.43 4.84 9.77
CA ARG A 12 -0.72 4.99 11.06
C ARG A 12 -0.62 3.68 11.80
N ALA A 13 -1.76 2.99 11.98
CA ALA A 13 -1.81 1.72 12.71
C ALA A 13 -0.95 0.65 12.03
N ALA A 14 -0.99 0.54 10.70
CA ALA A 14 -0.16 -0.42 9.97
C ALA A 14 1.34 -0.08 10.03
N THR A 15 1.69 1.21 9.98
CA THR A 15 3.09 1.64 10.11
C THR A 15 3.61 1.37 11.51
N GLU A 16 2.80 1.61 12.54
CA GLU A 16 3.13 1.31 13.93
C GLU A 16 3.31 -0.18 14.15
N ALA A 17 2.42 -1.02 13.61
CA ALA A 17 2.55 -2.47 13.68
C ALA A 17 3.83 -2.99 13.01
N LEU A 18 4.31 -2.34 11.96
CA LEU A 18 5.53 -2.73 11.24
C LEU A 18 6.83 -2.18 11.86
N THR A 19 6.79 -0.97 12.41
CA THR A 19 8.00 -0.23 12.80
C THR A 19 8.11 0.05 14.30
N GLY A 20 7.06 -0.24 15.07
CA GLY A 20 6.93 0.14 16.48
C GLY A 20 6.75 1.64 16.69
N LYS A 21 6.58 2.44 15.63
CA LYS A 21 6.44 3.90 15.70
C LYS A 21 5.22 4.36 14.91
N GLN A 22 4.39 5.17 15.55
CA GLN A 22 3.25 5.78 14.88
C GLN A 22 3.69 7.03 14.09
N PRO A 23 3.49 7.07 12.76
CA PRO A 23 3.87 8.22 11.95
C PRO A 23 2.89 9.38 12.12
N THR A 24 3.38 10.61 11.93
CA THR A 24 2.51 11.79 11.81
C THR A 24 1.89 11.85 10.40
N ASP A 25 0.78 12.57 10.24
CA ASP A 25 0.17 12.76 8.90
C ASP A 25 1.16 13.44 7.96
N LYS A 26 1.91 14.42 8.45
CA LYS A 26 2.95 15.11 7.67
C LYS A 26 3.98 14.11 7.13
N LEU A 27 4.40 13.14 7.93
CA LEU A 27 5.32 12.11 7.49
C LEU A 27 4.70 11.20 6.44
N ILE A 28 3.44 10.79 6.62
CA ILE A 28 2.70 9.99 5.63
C ILE A 28 2.62 10.73 4.28
N TRP A 29 2.19 11.99 4.28
CA TRP A 29 2.09 12.79 3.07
C TRP A 29 3.45 13.01 2.40
N SER A 30 4.50 13.28 3.19
CA SER A 30 5.87 13.37 2.66
C SER A 30 6.34 12.05 2.03
N GLY A 31 5.93 10.91 2.59
CA GLY A 31 6.24 9.58 2.08
C GLY A 31 5.67 9.35 0.67
N LEU A 32 4.47 9.84 0.37
CA LEU A 32 3.88 9.70 -0.97
C LEU A 32 4.70 10.37 -2.08
N HIS A 33 5.63 11.25 -1.73
CA HIS A 33 6.57 11.89 -2.64
C HIS A 33 7.99 11.33 -2.53
N HIS A 34 8.18 10.16 -1.92
CA HIS A 34 9.50 9.56 -1.76
C HIS A 34 10.13 9.25 -3.12
N LYS A 35 11.46 9.41 -3.21
CA LYS A 35 12.23 9.23 -4.44
C LYS A 35 12.16 7.80 -5.01
N ASP A 36 11.98 6.81 -4.13
CA ASP A 36 11.88 5.40 -4.51
C ASP A 36 10.55 5.08 -5.22
N LEU A 37 9.54 5.95 -5.09
CA LEU A 37 8.36 5.92 -5.95
C LEU A 37 8.77 6.52 -7.30
N SER A 38 9.19 5.64 -8.21
CA SER A 38 9.93 5.99 -9.41
C SER A 38 9.19 6.87 -10.40
N THR A 39 7.86 6.87 -10.39
CA THR A 39 7.04 7.61 -11.36
C THR A 39 6.02 8.54 -10.71
N SER A 40 5.71 9.64 -11.39
CA SER A 40 4.64 10.56 -11.00
C SER A 40 3.28 9.89 -10.92
N GLU A 41 3.03 8.92 -11.79
CA GLU A 41 1.80 8.15 -11.87
C GLU A 41 1.61 7.30 -10.61
N THR A 42 2.68 6.69 -10.11
CA THR A 42 2.64 5.90 -8.87
C THR A 42 2.30 6.79 -7.67
N ARG A 43 2.93 7.98 -7.59
CA ARG A 43 2.67 8.97 -6.54
C ARG A 43 1.24 9.48 -6.60
N GLN A 44 0.77 9.84 -7.79
CA GLN A 44 -0.60 10.26 -8.04
C GLN A 44 -1.59 9.17 -7.65
N PHE A 45 -1.29 7.91 -7.99
CA PHE A 45 -2.11 6.78 -7.64
C PHE A 45 -2.27 6.58 -6.13
N LEU A 46 -1.16 6.64 -5.38
CA LEU A 46 -1.22 6.53 -3.93
C LEU A 46 -1.94 7.72 -3.30
N TRP A 47 -1.72 8.94 -3.81
CA TRP A 47 -2.41 10.14 -3.35
C TRP A 47 -3.93 10.05 -3.55
N MET A 48 -4.36 9.69 -4.76
CA MET A 48 -5.77 9.52 -5.10
C MET A 48 -6.42 8.39 -4.28
N THR A 49 -5.68 7.29 -4.05
CA THR A 49 -6.14 6.17 -3.21
C THR A 49 -6.30 6.59 -1.75
N MET A 50 -5.34 7.33 -1.19
CA MET A 50 -5.41 7.87 0.17
C MET A 50 -6.66 8.76 0.33
N HIS A 51 -6.97 9.55 -0.69
CA HIS A 51 -8.14 10.42 -0.70
C HIS A 51 -9.47 9.73 -1.04
N ASP A 52 -9.46 8.47 -1.48
CA ASP A 52 -10.64 7.77 -2.01
C ASP A 52 -11.26 8.57 -3.18
N ALA A 53 -10.40 9.07 -4.07
CA ALA A 53 -10.75 10.05 -5.12
C ALA A 53 -10.89 9.43 -6.52
N TYR A 54 -10.60 8.14 -6.68
CA TYR A 54 -10.83 7.45 -7.94
C TYR A 54 -12.32 7.24 -8.19
N LYS A 55 -12.75 7.47 -9.43
CA LYS A 55 -14.08 7.05 -9.86
C LYS A 55 -14.07 5.54 -10.00
N ILE A 56 -14.68 4.88 -9.02
CA ILE A 56 -14.89 3.43 -8.97
C ILE A 56 -16.40 3.22 -9.05
N GLU A 57 -16.82 2.10 -9.64
CA GLU A 57 -18.23 1.68 -9.57
C GLU A 57 -18.70 1.64 -8.11
N SER A 58 -19.99 1.83 -7.86
CA SER A 58 -20.49 1.82 -6.48
C SER A 58 -20.57 0.40 -5.89
N TRP A 59 -20.48 -0.63 -6.73
CA TRP A 59 -20.81 -2.01 -6.36
C TRP A 59 -20.01 -3.06 -7.14
N CYS A 60 -19.54 -4.08 -6.43
CA CYS A 60 -18.98 -5.28 -7.02
C CYS A 60 -20.11 -6.31 -7.24
N ALA A 61 -20.46 -6.61 -8.49
CA ALA A 61 -21.50 -7.62 -8.77
C ALA A 61 -21.11 -9.02 -8.27
N LYS A 62 -19.82 -9.36 -8.31
CA LYS A 62 -19.30 -10.67 -7.93
C LYS A 62 -19.33 -10.91 -6.43
N CYS A 63 -18.86 -9.94 -5.66
CA CYS A 63 -18.78 -10.05 -4.21
C CYS A 63 -20.04 -9.55 -3.50
N ASN A 64 -20.93 -8.86 -4.22
CA ASN A 64 -22.16 -8.27 -3.69
C ASN A 64 -21.89 -7.31 -2.50
N VAL A 65 -20.90 -6.43 -2.68
CA VAL A 65 -20.49 -5.41 -1.69
C VAL A 65 -20.19 -4.08 -2.37
N THR A 66 -20.17 -3.00 -1.58
CA THR A 66 -19.72 -1.69 -2.06
C THR A 66 -18.27 -1.76 -2.49
N GLU A 67 -18.01 -1.39 -3.74
CA GLU A 67 -16.67 -1.45 -4.32
C GLU A 67 -15.81 -0.31 -3.76
N SER A 68 -14.53 -0.59 -3.55
CA SER A 68 -13.55 0.39 -3.07
C SER A 68 -12.15 -0.04 -3.47
N MET A 69 -11.19 0.88 -3.42
CA MET A 69 -9.81 0.53 -3.76
C MET A 69 -9.24 -0.58 -2.84
N LYS A 70 -9.67 -0.61 -1.57
CA LYS A 70 -9.37 -1.72 -0.65
C LYS A 70 -9.93 -3.04 -1.16
N HIS A 71 -11.20 -3.04 -1.57
CA HIS A 71 -11.85 -4.25 -2.07
C HIS A 71 -11.18 -4.75 -3.34
N ILE A 72 -11.01 -3.89 -4.36
CA ILE A 72 -10.35 -4.23 -5.64
C ILE A 72 -9.02 -4.95 -5.41
N PHE A 73 -8.14 -4.39 -4.58
CA PHE A 73 -6.79 -4.94 -4.42
C PHE A 73 -6.66 -6.06 -3.41
N PHE A 74 -7.50 -6.12 -2.36
CA PHE A 74 -7.23 -7.01 -1.23
C PHE A 74 -8.39 -7.93 -0.82
N GLU A 75 -9.62 -7.72 -1.32
CA GLU A 75 -10.80 -8.48 -0.86
C GLU A 75 -11.62 -9.08 -2.01
N CYS A 76 -11.55 -8.52 -3.22
CA CYS A 76 -12.31 -8.93 -4.38
C CYS A 76 -11.97 -10.34 -4.89
N GLU A 77 -13.00 -11.12 -5.23
CA GLU A 77 -12.87 -12.49 -5.73
C GLU A 77 -12.73 -12.60 -7.25
N GLU A 78 -12.81 -11.47 -7.97
CA GLU A 78 -12.64 -11.42 -9.42
C GLU A 78 -11.23 -11.90 -9.85
N PRO A 79 -11.08 -12.60 -10.99
CA PRO A 79 -9.81 -13.14 -11.43
C PRO A 79 -8.68 -12.11 -11.59
N GLY A 80 -9.03 -10.85 -11.91
CA GLY A 80 -8.06 -9.78 -12.13
C GLY A 80 -7.16 -9.51 -10.93
N GLN A 81 -7.72 -9.52 -9.72
CA GLN A 81 -6.95 -9.32 -8.49
C GLN A 81 -5.89 -10.41 -8.33
N ARG A 82 -6.28 -11.68 -8.49
CA ARG A 82 -5.37 -12.83 -8.40
C ARG A 82 -4.25 -12.74 -9.44
N GLN A 83 -4.55 -12.28 -10.64
CA GLN A 83 -3.55 -12.12 -11.70
C GLN A 83 -2.50 -11.06 -11.33
N VAL A 84 -2.93 -9.90 -10.80
CA VAL A 84 -2.02 -8.84 -10.35
C VAL A 84 -1.10 -9.35 -9.24
N TRP A 85 -1.64 -9.99 -8.19
CA TRP A 85 -0.81 -10.54 -7.12
C TRP A 85 0.14 -11.63 -7.58
N LYS A 86 -0.27 -12.50 -8.51
CA LYS A 86 0.62 -13.51 -9.10
C LYS A 86 1.79 -12.87 -9.85
N LEU A 87 1.58 -11.73 -10.52
CA LEU A 87 2.66 -10.98 -11.17
C LEU A 87 3.57 -10.31 -10.13
N THR A 88 3.00 -9.73 -9.08
CA THR A 88 3.75 -9.13 -7.97
C THR A 88 4.64 -10.17 -7.27
N GLU A 89 4.12 -11.35 -6.96
CA GLU A 89 4.88 -12.45 -6.36
C GLU A 89 6.03 -12.89 -7.26
N LYS A 90 5.79 -13.05 -8.57
CA LYS A 90 6.84 -13.40 -9.54
C LYS A 90 7.93 -12.35 -9.62
N LEU A 91 7.57 -11.06 -9.53
CA LEU A 91 8.55 -9.97 -9.52
C LEU A 91 9.36 -9.99 -8.22
N TRP A 92 8.69 -10.16 -7.08
CA TRP A 92 9.31 -10.19 -5.75
C TRP A 92 10.26 -11.38 -5.58
N ALA A 93 9.90 -12.54 -6.12
CA ALA A 93 10.71 -13.76 -6.09
C ALA A 93 12.12 -13.61 -6.70
N ARG A 94 12.34 -12.56 -7.53
CA ARG A 94 13.66 -12.24 -8.07
C ARG A 94 14.63 -11.68 -7.03
N LYS A 95 14.09 -11.12 -5.94
CA LYS A 95 14.85 -10.48 -4.86
C LYS A 95 14.74 -11.27 -3.55
N GLU A 96 13.55 -11.71 -3.21
CA GLU A 96 13.25 -12.36 -1.93
C GLU A 96 12.32 -13.55 -2.11
N SER A 97 12.49 -14.59 -1.29
CA SER A 97 11.78 -15.87 -1.45
C SER A 97 10.29 -15.83 -1.13
N LYS A 98 9.82 -14.85 -0.35
CA LYS A 98 8.42 -14.75 0.08
C LYS A 98 7.95 -13.30 0.10
N LEU A 99 6.82 -13.04 -0.56
CA LEU A 99 6.12 -11.78 -0.45
C LEU A 99 5.48 -11.67 0.95
N PRO A 100 5.73 -10.60 1.71
CA PRO A 100 4.99 -10.37 2.96
C PRO A 100 3.50 -10.22 2.64
N ASN A 101 2.61 -10.70 3.52
CA ASN A 101 1.16 -10.60 3.32
C ASN A 101 0.75 -9.11 3.30
N PRO A 102 0.45 -8.52 2.14
CA PRO A 102 0.27 -7.09 2.03
C PRO A 102 -1.18 -6.72 2.37
N SER A 103 -1.37 -5.61 3.07
CA SER A 103 -2.69 -5.01 3.29
C SER A 103 -2.82 -3.67 2.60
N PHE A 104 -4.06 -3.20 2.46
CA PHE A 104 -4.35 -1.86 1.95
C PHE A 104 -3.64 -0.74 2.71
N ALA A 105 -3.49 -0.90 4.03
CA ALA A 105 -2.75 0.05 4.84
C ALA A 105 -1.24 -0.02 4.58
N ASN A 106 -0.69 -1.22 4.31
CA ASN A 106 0.72 -1.35 3.92
C ASN A 106 0.98 -0.70 2.56
N LEU A 107 0.05 -0.81 1.60
CA LEU A 107 0.16 -0.13 0.31
C LEU A 107 0.33 1.39 0.49
N LEU A 108 -0.52 2.01 1.32
CA LEU A 108 -0.46 3.43 1.63
C LEU A 108 0.75 3.84 2.49
N ALA A 109 1.32 2.90 3.25
CA ALA A 109 2.50 3.10 4.08
C ALA A 109 3.82 2.72 3.38
N THR A 110 3.80 2.21 2.14
CA THR A 110 4.95 1.54 1.50
C THR A 110 6.23 2.38 1.53
N SER A 111 6.12 3.70 1.32
CA SER A 111 7.24 4.64 1.33
C SER A 111 7.80 4.96 2.72
N LEU A 112 7.07 4.62 3.78
CA LEU A 112 7.46 4.86 5.18
C LEU A 112 8.16 3.65 5.79
N VAL A 113 7.92 2.46 5.22
CA VAL A 113 8.52 1.22 5.66
C VAL A 113 9.97 1.20 5.18
N GLN A 114 10.88 1.61 6.06
CA GLN A 114 12.28 1.22 5.92
C GLN A 114 12.32 -0.27 6.19
N LEU A 115 12.71 -1.08 5.19
CA LEU A 115 13.00 -2.49 5.41
C LEU A 115 14.15 -2.56 6.43
N LEU A 116 13.80 -2.81 7.68
CA LEU A 116 14.77 -3.10 8.72
C LEU A 116 15.34 -4.48 8.40
N GLY A 117 16.66 -4.56 8.24
CA GLY A 117 17.34 -5.84 8.07
C GLY A 117 17.15 -6.69 9.32
N ARG A 118 17.43 -8.00 9.21
CA ARG A 118 17.26 -8.99 10.30
C ARG A 118 17.95 -8.61 11.62
N ASN A 119 18.89 -7.67 11.59
CA ASN A 119 19.66 -7.20 12.75
C ASN A 119 19.20 -5.81 13.26
N GLY A 120 18.05 -5.30 12.81
CA GLY A 120 17.58 -3.95 13.15
C GLY A 120 18.34 -2.81 12.44
N ALA A 121 19.38 -3.13 11.67
CA ALA A 121 20.10 -2.18 10.84
C ALA A 121 19.24 -1.76 9.62
N LYS A 122 19.30 -0.48 9.24
CA LYS A 122 18.74 -0.03 7.97
C LYS A 122 19.42 -0.78 6.83
N LEU A 123 18.65 -1.43 5.96
CA LEU A 123 19.20 -1.97 4.71
C LEU A 123 19.49 -0.82 3.75
N THR A 124 20.62 -0.15 3.94
CA THR A 124 21.16 0.79 2.95
C THR A 124 21.80 -0.01 1.82
N GLY A 125 21.08 -0.11 0.70
CA GLY A 125 21.59 -0.75 -0.52
C GLY A 125 20.52 -1.24 -1.49
N ASP A 126 19.29 -1.43 -1.01
CA ASP A 126 18.29 -2.24 -1.71
C ASP A 126 17.09 -1.46 -2.28
N THR A 127 17.12 -0.14 -2.19
CA THR A 127 16.10 0.79 -2.72
C THR A 127 16.56 1.54 -3.98
N ARG A 128 17.36 0.89 -4.83
CA ARG A 128 17.60 1.35 -6.21
C ARG A 128 16.97 0.39 -7.20
#